data_AF-A0A4S9X3L1-F1
#
_entry.id   AF-A0A4S9X3L1-F1
#
_cell.length_a   1.000
_cell.length_b   1.000
_cell.length_c   1.000
_cell.angle_alpha   90.00
_cell.angle_beta   90.00
_cell.angle_gamma   90.00
#
_symmetry.space_group_name_H-M   'P 1'
#
loop_
_entity.id
_entity.type
_entity.pdbx_description
1 polymer ?
#
loop_
_entity_poly.entity_id
_entity_poly.type
_entity_poly.pdbx_seq_one_letter_code
_entity_poly.pdbx_strand_id
1 'polypeptide(L)'
;MAPLPNYGPHFLLANFLLSYICTSTRIQKLGLRIDNNMNPRYDLASPRAEKLVSTGRITQEQLDQMRRVQSAHSNSMEHYTVFVAAVLSAVVAKLDNGMVNRYAVLYTIARAAYFWVYRQNTTRF
;
A
#
# COMPACT_ATOMS: atom_id res chain seq x y z
N MET A 1 -26.08 -1.99 -28.96
CA MET A 1 -24.76 -2.24 -28.34
C MET A 1 -25.00 -2.81 -26.96
N ALA A 2 -24.31 -3.88 -26.55
CA ALA A 2 -24.45 -4.40 -25.20
C ALA A 2 -23.92 -3.39 -24.17
N PRO A 3 -24.55 -3.23 -23.00
CA PRO A 3 -24.04 -2.34 -21.95
C PRO A 3 -22.64 -2.81 -21.50
N LEU A 4 -21.73 -1.86 -21.31
CA LEU A 4 -20.38 -2.16 -20.80
C LEU A 4 -20.47 -2.86 -19.43
N PRO A 5 -19.71 -3.94 -19.18
CA PRO A 5 -19.68 -4.59 -17.88
C PRO A 5 -19.15 -3.64 -16.80
N ASN A 6 -19.67 -3.76 -15.58
CA ASN A 6 -19.15 -3.02 -14.42
C ASN A 6 -18.02 -3.82 -13.77
N TYR A 7 -16.79 -3.30 -13.84
CA TYR A 7 -15.62 -3.95 -13.24
C TYR A 7 -15.30 -3.43 -11.83
N GLY A 8 -16.14 -2.56 -11.25
CA GLY A 8 -15.97 -1.98 -9.92
C GLY A 8 -15.58 -3.00 -8.84
N PRO A 9 -16.31 -4.11 -8.66
CA PRO A 9 -15.97 -5.14 -7.68
C PRO A 9 -14.57 -5.76 -7.90
N HIS A 10 -14.17 -5.97 -9.15
CA HIS A 10 -12.84 -6.48 -9.47
C HIS A 10 -11.74 -5.47 -9.11
N PHE A 11 -12.00 -4.17 -9.33
CA PHE A 11 -11.08 -3.11 -8.90
C PHE A 11 -11.00 -2.98 -7.39
N LEU A 12 -12.08 -3.20 -6.64
CA LEU A 12 -12.04 -3.25 -5.19
C LEU A 12 -11.11 -4.37 -4.71
N LEU A 13 -11.27 -5.59 -5.24
CA LEU A 13 -10.40 -6.72 -4.91
C LEU A 13 -8.94 -6.45 -5.29
N ALA A 14 -8.68 -5.96 -6.50
CA ALA A 14 -7.32 -5.68 -6.97
C ALA A 14 -6.63 -4.60 -6.11
N ASN A 15 -7.34 -3.51 -5.78
CA ASN A 15 -6.80 -2.45 -4.95
C ASN A 15 -6.66 -2.85 -3.47
N PHE A 16 -7.50 -3.78 -2.99
CA PHE A 16 -7.30 -4.43 -1.70
C PHE A 16 -5.97 -5.17 -1.68
N LEU A 17 -5.72 -6.05 -2.65
CA LEU A 17 -4.47 -6.82 -2.72
C LEU A 17 -3.26 -5.89 -2.87
N LEU A 18 -3.34 -4.88 -3.74
CA LEU A 18 -2.30 -3.88 -3.90
C LEU A 18 -2.01 -3.15 -2.58
N SER A 19 -3.05 -2.65 -1.92
CA SER A 19 -2.89 -1.84 -0.71
C SER A 19 -2.47 -2.69 0.48
N TYR A 20 -3.10 -3.84 0.73
CA TYR A 20 -2.84 -4.66 1.93
C TYR A 20 -1.61 -5.55 1.79
N ILE A 21 -1.44 -6.21 0.64
CA ILE A 21 -0.43 -7.25 0.48
C ILE A 21 0.84 -6.65 -0.11
N CYS A 22 0.74 -6.01 -1.29
CA CYS A 22 1.92 -5.56 -2.03
C CYS A 22 2.71 -4.47 -1.30
N THR A 23 2.04 -3.60 -0.55
CA THR A 23 2.72 -2.54 0.21
C THR A 23 3.19 -2.94 1.61
N SER A 24 2.89 -4.17 2.05
CA SER A 24 3.22 -4.62 3.40
C SER A 24 4.72 -4.69 3.65
N THR A 25 5.17 -4.13 4.78
CA THR A 25 6.55 -4.28 5.24
C THR A 25 6.89 -5.70 5.69
N ARG A 26 5.88 -6.57 5.90
CA ARG A 26 6.09 -7.92 6.43
C ARG A 26 7.00 -8.75 5.54
N ILE A 27 6.88 -8.63 4.21
CA ILE A 27 7.70 -9.38 3.26
C ILE A 27 9.18 -9.04 3.46
N GLN A 28 9.50 -7.78 3.70
CA GLN A 28 10.88 -7.32 3.95
C GLN A 28 11.40 -7.82 5.29
N LYS A 29 10.59 -7.72 6.35
CA LYS A 29 10.97 -8.19 7.69
C LYS A 29 11.20 -9.70 7.75
N LEU A 30 10.38 -10.48 7.03
CA LEU A 30 10.53 -11.92 6.89
C LEU A 30 11.82 -12.27 6.14
N GLY A 31 12.11 -11.57 5.03
CA GLY A 31 13.36 -11.76 4.28
C GLY A 31 14.61 -11.47 5.11
N LEU A 32 14.55 -10.47 6.00
CA LEU A 32 15.62 -10.12 6.93
C LEU A 32 15.61 -10.94 8.23
N ARG A 33 14.63 -11.83 8.44
CA ARG A 33 14.43 -12.62 9.66
C ARG A 33 14.36 -11.79 10.95
N ILE A 34 13.83 -10.57 10.88
CA ILE A 34 13.67 -9.66 12.02
C ILE A 34 12.23 -9.50 12.47
N ASP A 35 11.30 -10.19 11.81
CA ASP A 35 9.87 -10.07 12.04
C ASP A 35 9.49 -10.29 13.50
N ASN A 36 8.55 -9.49 13.97
CA ASN A 36 8.09 -9.46 15.35
C ASN A 36 6.57 -9.41 15.36
N ASN A 37 5.95 -10.54 15.70
CA ASN A 37 4.50 -10.66 15.64
C ASN A 37 3.80 -10.13 16.90
N MET A 38 4.55 -9.73 17.94
CA MET A 38 3.97 -9.19 19.18
C MET A 38 3.33 -7.81 18.99
N ASN A 39 4.00 -6.91 18.25
CA ASN A 39 3.44 -5.61 17.92
C ASN A 39 3.93 -5.10 16.55
N PRO A 40 3.38 -5.64 15.46
CA PRO A 40 3.89 -5.38 14.11
C PRO A 40 3.86 -3.90 13.70
N ARG A 41 2.88 -3.14 14.23
CA ARG A 41 2.61 -1.74 13.85
C ARG A 41 3.63 -0.77 14.44
N TYR A 42 4.11 -1.03 15.65
CA TYR A 42 5.10 -0.18 16.35
C TYR A 42 6.52 -0.72 16.29
N ASP A 43 6.72 -1.90 15.71
CA ASP A 43 8.02 -2.60 15.68
C ASP A 43 9.17 -1.73 15.11
N LEU A 44 8.92 -0.96 14.06
CA LEU A 44 9.94 -0.07 13.44
C LEU A 44 10.14 1.28 14.17
N ALA A 45 9.19 1.64 15.05
CA ALA A 45 9.25 2.83 15.91
C ALA A 45 9.79 2.50 17.31
N SER A 46 9.95 1.21 17.62
CA SER A 46 10.41 0.75 18.92
C SER A 46 11.94 0.78 19.03
N PRO A 47 12.50 0.86 20.26
CA PRO A 47 13.94 0.75 20.49
C PRO A 47 14.58 -0.54 19.95
N ARG A 48 13.76 -1.58 19.69
CA ARG A 48 14.21 -2.82 19.06
C ARG A 48 14.79 -2.57 17.68
N ALA A 49 14.20 -1.67 16.88
CA ALA A 49 14.66 -1.39 15.53
C ALA A 49 16.07 -0.80 15.53
N GLU A 50 16.34 0.13 16.44
CA GLU A 50 17.67 0.73 16.62
C GLU A 50 18.68 -0.29 17.16
N LYS A 51 18.25 -1.18 18.06
CA LYS A 51 19.08 -2.30 18.52
C LYS A 51 19.47 -3.26 17.39
N LEU A 52 18.60 -3.48 16.41
CA LEU A 52 18.93 -4.31 15.24
C LEU A 52 20.00 -3.64 14.36
N VAL A 53 20.00 -2.31 14.28
CA VAL A 53 21.07 -1.56 13.60
C VAL A 53 22.36 -1.62 14.42
N SER A 54 22.29 -1.35 15.74
CA SER A 54 23.48 -1.31 16.61
C SER A 54 24.18 -2.67 16.73
N THR A 55 23.43 -3.76 16.60
CA THR A 55 23.96 -5.13 16.58
C THR A 55 24.42 -5.59 15.20
N GLY A 56 24.31 -4.72 14.18
CA GLY A 56 24.71 -5.03 12.80
C GLY A 56 23.81 -6.03 12.09
N ARG A 57 22.61 -6.33 12.63
CA ARG A 57 21.64 -7.26 12.01
C ARG A 57 21.02 -6.67 10.74
N ILE A 58 20.85 -5.35 10.71
CA ILE A 58 20.39 -4.58 9.56
C ILE A 58 21.22 -3.29 9.44
N THR A 59 21.26 -2.70 8.25
CA THR A 59 21.86 -1.37 8.06
C THR A 59 20.87 -0.26 8.40
N GLN A 60 21.37 0.94 8.67
CA GLN A 60 20.52 2.12 8.84
C GLN A 60 19.68 2.38 7.59
N GLU A 61 20.26 2.21 6.41
CA GLU A 61 19.55 2.37 5.13
C GLU A 61 18.38 1.39 4.99
N GLN A 62 18.55 0.13 5.41
CA GLN A 62 17.49 -0.88 5.42
C GLN A 62 16.37 -0.49 6.39
N LEU A 63 16.72 0.02 7.57
CA LEU A 63 15.74 0.49 8.55
C LEU A 63 14.92 1.67 8.00
N ASP A 64 15.58 2.67 7.43
CA ASP A 64 14.91 3.84 6.86
C ASP A 64 14.03 3.47 5.66
N GLN A 65 14.47 2.51 4.85
CA GLN A 65 13.68 1.95 3.77
C GLN A 65 12.40 1.26 4.28
N MET A 66 12.49 0.45 5.34
CA MET A 66 11.33 -0.18 5.94
C MET A 66 10.37 0.85 6.54
N ARG A 67 10.87 1.90 7.18
CA ARG A 67 10.06 3.01 7.71
C ARG A 67 9.29 3.71 6.60
N ARG A 68 9.93 4.02 5.46
CA ARG A 68 9.24 4.58 4.28
C ARG A 68 8.14 3.67 3.77
N VAL A 69 8.42 2.37 3.64
CA VAL A 69 7.40 1.41 3.17
C VAL A 69 6.25 1.30 4.16
N GLN A 70 6.51 1.37 5.47
CA GLN A 70 5.45 1.42 6.49
C GLN A 70 4.56 2.65 6.33
N SER A 71 5.15 3.83 6.13
CA SER A 71 4.39 5.06 5.88
C SER A 71 3.57 4.96 4.59
N ALA A 72 4.14 4.42 3.51
CA ALA A 72 3.45 4.21 2.25
C ALA A 72 2.28 3.23 2.37
N HIS A 73 2.46 2.15 3.15
CA HIS A 73 1.40 1.19 3.47
C HIS A 73 0.24 1.85 4.21
N SER A 74 0.54 2.62 5.27
CA SER A 74 -0.47 3.36 6.03
C SER A 74 -1.25 4.34 5.16
N ASN A 75 -0.55 5.11 4.30
CA ASN A 75 -1.21 5.96 3.32
C ASN A 75 -2.11 5.14 2.37
N SER A 76 -1.66 3.97 1.90
CA SER A 76 -2.48 3.13 1.02
C SER A 76 -3.74 2.58 1.69
N MET A 77 -3.69 2.30 3.00
CA MET A 77 -4.86 1.89 3.76
C MET A 77 -5.92 3.00 3.83
N GLU A 78 -5.49 4.23 4.09
CA GLU A 78 -6.38 5.39 4.18
C GLU A 78 -7.06 5.68 2.83
N HIS A 79 -6.28 5.69 1.74
CA HIS A 79 -6.80 5.92 0.41
C HIS A 79 -7.71 4.80 -0.09
N TYR A 80 -7.41 3.53 0.24
CA TYR A 80 -8.25 2.41 -0.16
C TYR A 80 -9.69 2.56 0.37
N THR A 81 -9.87 2.98 1.61
CA THR A 81 -11.21 3.22 2.18
C THR A 81 -11.99 4.28 1.39
N VAL A 82 -11.35 5.38 1.03
CA VAL A 82 -11.96 6.44 0.21
C VAL A 82 -12.33 5.91 -1.18
N PHE A 83 -11.46 5.10 -1.79
CA PHE A 83 -11.73 4.48 -3.09
C PHE A 83 -12.92 3.52 -3.05
N VAL A 84 -13.01 2.67 -2.01
CA VAL A 84 -14.16 1.78 -1.80
C VAL A 84 -15.44 2.58 -1.71
N ALA A 85 -15.47 3.62 -0.87
CA ALA A 85 -16.63 4.49 -0.73
C ALA A 85 -17.03 5.13 -2.07
N ALA A 86 -16.06 5.68 -2.82
CA ALA A 86 -16.31 6.30 -4.12
C ALA A 86 -16.89 5.33 -5.15
N VAL A 87 -16.35 4.11 -5.27
CA VAL A 87 -16.83 3.08 -6.20
C VAL A 87 -18.24 2.63 -5.80
N LEU A 88 -18.50 2.38 -4.51
CA LEU A 88 -19.83 1.99 -4.04
C LEU A 88 -20.87 3.11 -4.27
N SER A 89 -20.53 4.36 -3.97
CA SER A 89 -21.39 5.50 -4.25
C SER A 89 -21.70 5.64 -5.74
N ALA A 90 -20.71 5.44 -6.62
CA ALA A 90 -20.90 5.47 -8.06
C ALA A 90 -21.84 4.36 -8.56
N VAL A 91 -21.72 3.14 -8.00
CA VAL A 91 -22.60 2.01 -8.31
C VAL A 91 -24.03 2.28 -7.83
N VAL A 92 -24.21 2.78 -6.59
CA VAL A 92 -25.52 3.14 -6.03
C VAL A 92 -26.19 4.25 -6.84
N ALA A 93 -25.42 5.24 -7.29
CA ALA A 93 -25.89 6.33 -8.14
C ALA A 93 -26.15 5.91 -9.60
N LYS A 94 -25.88 4.64 -9.98
CA LYS A 94 -26.07 4.10 -11.33
C LYS A 94 -25.32 4.90 -12.40
N LEU A 95 -24.10 5.35 -12.08
CA LEU A 95 -23.25 6.03 -13.06
C LEU A 95 -22.89 5.10 -14.23
N ASP A 96 -22.55 5.69 -15.37
CA ASP A 96 -22.12 4.94 -16.54
C ASP A 96 -20.93 4.01 -16.21
N ASN A 97 -21.05 2.74 -16.60
CA ASN A 97 -20.06 1.72 -16.29
C ASN A 97 -18.70 2.03 -16.94
N GLY A 98 -18.69 2.62 -18.14
CA GLY A 98 -17.46 3.07 -18.80
C GLY A 98 -16.73 4.13 -17.98
N MET A 99 -17.47 5.07 -17.40
CA MET A 99 -16.94 6.09 -16.50
C MET A 99 -16.34 5.49 -15.22
N VAL A 100 -17.07 4.60 -14.53
CA VAL A 100 -16.58 3.93 -13.32
C VAL A 100 -15.30 3.15 -13.59
N ASN A 101 -15.28 2.36 -14.66
CA ASN A 101 -14.13 1.56 -15.05
C ASN A 101 -12.91 2.43 -15.36
N ARG A 102 -13.09 3.53 -16.12
CA ARG A 102 -11.99 4.44 -16.47
C ARG A 102 -11.35 5.07 -15.24
N TYR A 103 -12.14 5.58 -14.31
CA TYR A 103 -11.60 6.19 -13.09
C TYR A 103 -10.97 5.16 -12.17
N ALA A 104 -11.52 3.95 -12.08
CA ALA A 104 -10.92 2.87 -11.30
C ALA A 104 -9.55 2.44 -11.85
N VAL A 105 -9.39 2.37 -13.19
CA VAL A 105 -8.09 2.12 -13.84
C VAL A 105 -7.10 3.22 -13.50
N LEU A 106 -7.48 4.48 -13.71
CA LEU A 106 -6.60 5.63 -13.47
C LEU A 106 -6.15 5.69 -12.00
N TYR A 107 -7.08 5.46 -11.06
CA TYR A 107 -6.78 5.38 -9.64
C TYR A 107 -5.75 4.26 -9.36
N THR A 108 -5.99 3.06 -9.88
CA THR A 108 -5.11 1.89 -9.65
C THR A 108 -3.68 2.16 -10.14
N ILE A 109 -3.54 2.72 -11.35
CA ILE A 109 -2.24 3.07 -11.94
C ILE A 109 -1.55 4.14 -11.09
N ALA A 110 -2.27 5.21 -10.72
CA ALA A 110 -1.72 6.29 -9.91
C ALA A 110 -1.21 5.79 -8.55
N ARG A 111 -1.96 4.88 -7.90
CA ARG A 111 -1.56 4.29 -6.61
C ARG A 111 -0.35 3.38 -6.74
N ALA A 112 -0.30 2.55 -7.78
CA ALA A 112 0.86 1.70 -8.05
C ALA A 112 2.12 2.53 -8.32
N ALA A 113 2.00 3.57 -9.15
CA ALA A 113 3.09 4.49 -9.45
C ALA A 113 3.57 5.25 -8.20
N TYR A 114 2.64 5.77 -7.38
CA TYR A 114 2.96 6.44 -6.13
C TYR A 114 3.76 5.53 -5.19
N PHE A 115 3.28 4.30 -4.97
CA PHE A 115 3.98 3.36 -4.09
C PHE A 115 5.39 3.01 -4.62
N TRP A 116 5.52 2.81 -5.94
CA TRP A 116 6.81 2.53 -6.58
C TRP A 116 7.80 3.67 -6.38
N VAL A 117 7.40 4.91 -6.68
CA VAL A 117 8.24 6.10 -6.53
C VAL A 117 8.61 6.34 -5.07
N TYR A 118 7.64 6.26 -4.15
CA TYR A 118 7.87 6.48 -2.72
C TYR A 118 8.82 5.45 -2.12
N ARG A 119 8.76 4.19 -2.59
CA ARG A 119 9.69 3.14 -2.19
C ARG A 119 11.11 3.44 -2.66
N GLN A 120 11.31 3.98 -3.86
CA GLN A 120 12.65 4.18 -4.43
C GLN A 120 13.33 5.47 -4.00
N ASN A 121 12.56 6.49 -3.63
CA ASN A 121 13.11 7.77 -3.24
C ASN A 121 13.90 7.67 -1.93
N THR A 122 15.23 7.68 -2.06
CA THR A 122 16.17 7.93 -0.97
C THR A 122 16.49 9.42 -0.98
N THR A 123 15.90 10.19 -0.06
CA THR A 123 16.39 11.54 0.22
C THR A 123 17.77 11.44 0.86
N ARG A 124 18.81 11.45 0.02
CA ARG A 124 20.17 11.81 0.43
C ARG A 124 20.19 13.34 0.49
N PHE A 125 20.01 13.88 1.70
CA PHE A 125 20.33 15.28 2.00
C PHE A 125 21.77 15.34 2.49
#